data_AF-A0A3P6QQS6-F1
#
_entry.id   AF-A0A3P6QQS6-F1
#
_cell.length_a   1.000
_cell.length_b   1.000
_cell.length_c   1.000
_cell.angle_alpha   90.00
_cell.angle_beta   90.00
_cell.angle_gamma   90.00
#
_symmetry.space_group_name_H-M   'P 1'
#
loop_
_entity.id
_entity.type
_entity.pdbx_description
1 polymer ?
#
loop_
_entity_poly.entity_id
_entity_poly.type
_entity_poly.pdbx_seq_one_letter_code
_entity_poly.pdbx_strand_id
1 'polypeptide(L)'
;MSLKLWIILFVLRDIYKYVADLVANGRNAHDACLIYVKHLLTWEPGEQVRKNLDLLLRNAMKAFPYHHSLLYETLVKAMSNTPFGQRPTAFEYIVQGLFGQRLLMASKFCATCGSCTAKKRCPKCKLCYCSVDCQKLDWPIHKLCCNSIREWNTATDVRDTISLEDVQAAISEIDH
;
A
#
# COMPACT_ATOMS: atom_id res chain seq x y z
N MET A 1 7.95 -22.13 4.26
CA MET A 1 8.43 -20.72 4.25
C MET A 1 7.27 -19.82 4.64
N SER A 2 7.48 -18.90 5.60
CA SER A 2 6.44 -17.95 6.01
C SER A 2 5.99 -17.05 4.84
N LEU A 3 4.71 -16.72 4.76
CA LEU A 3 4.16 -15.81 3.75
C LEU A 3 4.88 -14.44 3.75
N LYS A 4 5.27 -13.95 4.93
CA LYS A 4 6.06 -12.71 5.09
C LYS A 4 7.37 -12.77 4.32
N LEU A 5 8.12 -13.86 4.51
CA LEU A 5 9.41 -14.07 3.84
C LEU A 5 9.22 -14.29 2.33
N TRP A 6 8.13 -14.93 1.93
CA TRP A 6 7.81 -15.11 0.52
C TRP A 6 7.56 -13.78 -0.20
N ILE A 7 6.75 -12.89 0.38
CA ILE A 7 6.46 -11.58 -0.22
C ILE A 7 7.77 -10.80 -0.42
N ILE A 8 8.66 -10.81 0.59
CA ILE A 8 9.99 -10.18 0.48
C ILE A 8 10.78 -10.81 -0.66
N LEU A 9 10.88 -12.14 -0.72
CA LEU A 9 11.63 -12.84 -1.77
C LEU A 9 11.05 -12.58 -3.17
N PHE A 10 9.73 -12.57 -3.31
CA PHE A 10 9.06 -12.31 -4.57
C PHE A 10 9.35 -10.91 -5.09
N VAL A 11 9.21 -9.90 -4.22
CA VAL A 11 9.50 -8.50 -4.56
C VAL A 11 10.98 -8.30 -4.88
N LEU A 12 11.90 -8.92 -4.13
CA LEU A 12 13.34 -8.86 -4.43
C LEU A 12 13.68 -9.47 -5.79
N ARG A 13 13.05 -10.59 -6.17
CA ARG A 13 13.23 -11.21 -7.49
C ARG A 13 12.68 -10.34 -8.61
N ASP A 14 11.52 -9.72 -8.40
CA ASP A 14 10.91 -8.81 -9.37
C ASP A 14 11.79 -7.57 -9.60
N ILE A 15 12.24 -6.93 -8.51
CA ILE A 15 13.22 -5.83 -8.55
C ILE A 15 14.47 -6.26 -9.32
N TYR A 16 15.07 -7.38 -8.93
CA TYR A 16 16.31 -7.86 -9.55
C TYR A 16 16.13 -8.06 -11.05
N LYS A 17 15.05 -8.72 -11.47
CA LYS A 17 14.76 -8.95 -12.89
C LYS A 17 14.58 -7.64 -13.65
N TYR A 18 13.77 -6.71 -13.13
CA TYR A 18 13.48 -5.44 -13.78
C TYR A 18 14.71 -4.53 -13.87
N VAL A 19 15.47 -4.43 -12.77
CA VAL A 19 16.68 -3.60 -12.70
C VAL A 19 17.79 -4.19 -13.56
N ALA A 20 17.99 -5.51 -13.53
CA ALA A 20 19.01 -6.17 -14.35
C ALA A 20 18.79 -5.95 -15.85
N ASP A 21 17.54 -6.00 -16.31
CA ASP A 21 17.19 -5.70 -17.70
C ASP A 21 17.54 -4.26 -18.09
N LEU A 22 17.17 -3.28 -17.26
CA LEU A 22 17.51 -1.88 -17.53
C LEU A 22 19.02 -1.62 -17.52
N VAL A 23 19.75 -2.27 -16.62
CA VAL A 23 21.21 -2.16 -16.54
C VAL A 23 21.87 -2.80 -17.76
N ALA A 24 21.38 -3.96 -18.21
CA ALA A 24 21.83 -4.58 -19.46
C ALA A 24 21.60 -3.68 -20.68
N ASN A 25 20.55 -2.84 -20.64
CA ASN A 25 20.22 -1.84 -21.65
C ASN A 25 20.87 -0.46 -21.40
N GLY A 26 21.97 -0.41 -20.64
CA GLY A 26 22.84 0.76 -20.50
C GLY A 26 22.41 1.80 -19.47
N ARG A 27 21.42 1.51 -18.62
CA ARG A 27 21.13 2.37 -17.45
C ARG A 27 22.10 2.07 -16.30
N ASN A 28 22.44 3.09 -15.52
CA ASN A 28 23.10 2.83 -14.24
C ASN A 28 22.11 2.25 -13.22
N ALA A 29 22.63 1.53 -12.22
CA ALA A 29 21.81 0.81 -11.24
C ALA A 29 20.89 1.74 -10.43
N HIS A 30 21.37 2.93 -10.05
CA HIS A 30 20.59 3.89 -9.30
C HIS A 30 19.36 4.38 -10.09
N ASP A 31 19.57 4.77 -11.35
CA ASP A 31 18.50 5.23 -12.22
C ASP A 31 17.54 4.10 -12.58
N ALA A 32 18.04 2.89 -12.77
CA ALA A 32 17.20 1.71 -12.96
C ALA A 32 16.27 1.46 -11.75
N CYS A 33 16.79 1.57 -10.52
CA CYS A 33 15.97 1.51 -9.30
C CYS A 33 14.92 2.63 -9.26
N LEU A 34 15.29 3.87 -9.61
CA LEU A 34 14.34 4.98 -9.66
C LEU A 34 13.25 4.76 -10.70
N ILE A 35 13.58 4.21 -11.87
CA ILE A 35 12.62 3.86 -12.92
C ILE A 35 11.66 2.78 -12.39
N TYR A 36 12.17 1.74 -11.74
CA TYR A 36 11.32 0.69 -11.15
C TYR A 36 10.37 1.24 -10.07
N VAL A 37 10.87 2.09 -9.17
CA VAL A 37 10.00 2.73 -8.15
C VAL A 37 8.93 3.59 -8.82
N LYS A 38 9.26 4.38 -9.85
CA LYS A 38 8.27 5.16 -10.61
C LYS A 38 7.26 4.28 -11.35
N HIS A 39 7.68 3.11 -11.84
CA HIS A 39 6.80 2.12 -12.42
C HIS A 39 5.79 1.61 -11.39
N LEU A 40 6.23 1.22 -10.19
CA LEU A 40 5.31 0.80 -9.12
C LEU A 40 4.37 1.93 -8.67
N LEU A 41 4.87 3.17 -8.67
CA LEU A 41 4.12 4.34 -8.28
C LEU A 41 3.19 4.88 -9.38
N THR A 42 3.21 4.36 -10.60
CA THR A 42 2.35 4.86 -11.68
C THR A 42 0.87 4.85 -11.26
N TRP A 43 0.17 5.93 -11.60
CA TRP A 43 -1.22 6.16 -11.21
C TRP A 43 -1.88 7.13 -12.18
N GLU A 44 -3.01 6.70 -12.77
CA GLU A 44 -3.75 7.52 -13.74
C GLU A 44 -4.93 8.27 -13.09
N PRO A 45 -5.36 9.41 -13.66
CA PRO A 45 -6.59 10.08 -13.24
C PRO A 45 -7.81 9.15 -13.28
N GLY A 46 -8.68 9.26 -12.29
CA GLY A 46 -9.87 8.42 -12.12
C GLY A 46 -9.61 7.06 -11.43
N GLU A 47 -8.36 6.63 -11.29
CA GLU A 47 -8.04 5.38 -10.59
C GLU A 47 -8.04 5.55 -9.07
N GLN A 48 -8.42 4.50 -8.35
CA GLN A 48 -8.41 4.48 -6.88
C GLN A 48 -7.18 3.79 -6.28
N VAL A 49 -6.40 3.09 -7.11
CA VAL A 49 -5.27 2.25 -6.69
C VAL A 49 -4.10 2.40 -7.64
N ARG A 50 -2.88 2.21 -7.14
CA ARG A 50 -1.69 2.05 -7.97
C ARG A 50 -1.63 0.63 -8.51
N LYS A 51 -2.12 0.44 -9.73
CA LYS A 51 -2.31 -0.89 -10.35
C LYS A 51 -1.04 -1.73 -10.41
N ASN A 52 0.12 -1.13 -10.69
CA ASN A 52 1.38 -1.88 -10.80
C ASN A 52 1.81 -2.48 -9.45
N LEU A 53 1.71 -1.71 -8.36
CA LEU A 53 1.96 -2.22 -7.01
C LEU A 53 0.92 -3.28 -6.60
N ASP A 54 -0.37 -3.02 -6.86
CA ASP A 54 -1.44 -3.97 -6.53
C ASP A 54 -1.25 -5.30 -7.29
N LEU A 55 -0.89 -5.24 -8.57
CA LEU A 55 -0.60 -6.40 -9.40
C LEU A 55 0.62 -7.19 -8.90
N LEU A 56 1.70 -6.50 -8.54
CA LEU A 56 2.90 -7.14 -7.96
C LEU A 56 2.54 -7.95 -6.72
N LEU A 57 1.77 -7.37 -5.80
CA LEU A 57 1.39 -8.02 -4.55
C LEU A 57 0.39 -9.16 -4.77
N ARG A 58 -0.59 -9.00 -5.68
CA ARG A 58 -1.50 -10.10 -6.06
C ARG A 58 -0.75 -11.26 -6.70
N ASN A 59 0.24 -10.99 -7.55
CA ASN A 59 1.10 -12.01 -8.15
C ASN A 59 1.96 -12.71 -7.09
N ALA A 60 2.50 -11.96 -6.13
CA ALA A 60 3.23 -12.53 -4.99
C ALA A 60 2.33 -13.51 -4.21
N MET A 61 1.09 -13.12 -3.92
CA MET A 61 0.13 -14.01 -3.27
C MET A 61 -0.15 -15.25 -4.14
N LYS A 62 -0.52 -15.07 -5.40
CA LYS A 62 -0.84 -16.19 -6.32
C LYS A 62 0.30 -17.20 -6.46
N ALA A 63 1.56 -16.74 -6.40
CA ALA A 63 2.73 -17.59 -6.55
C ALA A 63 3.19 -18.26 -5.24
N PHE A 64 2.56 -17.97 -4.09
CA PHE A 64 2.97 -18.51 -2.80
C PHE A 64 2.83 -20.04 -2.73
N PRO A 65 3.89 -20.82 -2.48
CA PRO A 65 3.84 -22.28 -2.66
C PRO A 65 2.97 -23.07 -1.65
N TYR A 66 2.58 -22.48 -0.51
CA TYR A 66 1.86 -23.18 0.56
C TYR A 66 0.38 -22.78 0.62
N HIS A 67 -0.37 -23.17 -0.42
CA HIS A 67 -1.79 -22.81 -0.57
C HIS A 67 -2.72 -23.38 0.52
N HIS A 68 -2.32 -24.46 1.19
CA HIS A 68 -3.06 -25.08 2.29
C HIS A 68 -2.92 -24.34 3.63
N SER A 69 -2.15 -23.24 3.68
CA SER A 69 -2.02 -22.47 4.90
C SER A 69 -3.29 -21.63 5.12
N LEU A 70 -3.85 -21.69 6.32
CA LEU A 70 -5.06 -20.94 6.69
C LEU A 70 -4.95 -19.45 6.37
N LEU A 71 -3.78 -18.85 6.61
CA LEU A 71 -3.51 -17.45 6.32
C LEU A 71 -3.61 -17.14 4.82
N TYR A 72 -3.06 -18.01 3.96
CA TYR A 72 -3.17 -17.85 2.51
C TYR A 72 -4.64 -17.96 2.06
N GLU A 73 -5.34 -19.01 2.49
CA GLU A 73 -6.73 -19.26 2.10
C GLU A 73 -7.63 -18.08 2.50
N THR A 74 -7.43 -17.57 3.72
CA THR A 74 -8.15 -16.40 4.24
C THR A 74 -7.88 -15.16 3.39
N LEU A 75 -6.61 -14.88 3.08
CA LEU A 75 -6.22 -13.72 2.28
C LEU A 75 -6.74 -13.79 0.85
N VAL A 76 -6.60 -14.93 0.18
CA VAL A 76 -7.06 -15.10 -1.22
C VAL A 76 -8.58 -14.99 -1.30
N LYS A 77 -9.31 -15.61 -0.36
CA LYS A 77 -10.77 -15.48 -0.27
C LYS A 77 -11.21 -14.03 0.00
N ALA A 78 -10.47 -13.29 0.81
CA ALA A 78 -10.76 -11.87 1.03
C ALA A 78 -10.50 -11.04 -0.23
N MET A 79 -9.35 -11.25 -0.88
CA MET A 79 -8.95 -10.55 -2.12
C MET A 79 -9.85 -10.85 -3.32
N SER A 80 -10.51 -12.01 -3.38
CA SER A 80 -11.44 -12.34 -4.47
C SER A 80 -12.71 -11.50 -4.45
N ASN A 81 -13.05 -10.89 -3.31
CA ASN A 81 -14.21 -10.01 -3.19
C ASN A 81 -13.95 -8.60 -3.74
N THR A 82 -12.70 -8.28 -4.09
CA THR A 82 -12.33 -6.97 -4.62
C THR A 82 -11.72 -7.10 -6.02
N PRO A 83 -12.44 -6.65 -7.06
CA PRO A 83 -11.93 -6.59 -8.42
C PRO A 83 -10.60 -5.82 -8.52
N PHE A 84 -9.77 -6.19 -9.50
CA PHE A 84 -8.54 -5.46 -9.78
C PHE A 84 -8.83 -4.00 -10.11
N GLY A 85 -8.03 -3.08 -9.57
CA GLY A 85 -8.26 -1.64 -9.74
C GLY A 85 -9.17 -1.00 -8.67
N GLN A 86 -9.76 -1.79 -7.78
CA GLN A 86 -10.63 -1.34 -6.70
C GLN A 86 -10.00 -1.56 -5.33
N ARG A 87 -10.63 -0.98 -4.30
CA ARG A 87 -10.21 -1.10 -2.89
C ARG A 87 -11.12 -2.07 -2.12
N PRO A 88 -10.61 -2.77 -1.08
CA PRO A 88 -9.23 -2.73 -0.57
C PRO A 88 -8.17 -3.31 -1.50
N THR A 89 -6.99 -2.70 -1.49
CA THR A 89 -5.81 -3.15 -2.24
C THR A 89 -5.22 -4.43 -1.64
N ALA A 90 -4.41 -5.14 -2.43
CA ALA A 90 -3.64 -6.28 -1.93
C ALA A 90 -2.73 -5.90 -0.77
N PHE A 91 -2.17 -4.69 -0.76
CA PHE A 91 -1.41 -4.17 0.37
C PHE A 91 -2.25 -4.13 1.65
N GLU A 92 -3.47 -3.59 1.60
CA GLU A 92 -4.37 -3.49 2.76
C GLU A 92 -4.73 -4.88 3.31
N TYR A 93 -5.07 -5.83 2.44
CA TYR A 93 -5.33 -7.21 2.84
C TYR A 93 -4.10 -7.88 3.47
N ILE A 94 -2.92 -7.73 2.86
CA ILE A 94 -1.66 -8.28 3.40
C ILE A 94 -1.38 -7.69 4.78
N VAL A 95 -1.49 -6.37 4.95
CA VAL A 95 -1.28 -5.73 6.25
C VAL A 95 -2.27 -6.25 7.30
N GLN A 96 -3.56 -6.33 6.95
CA GLN A 96 -4.59 -6.86 7.82
C GLN A 96 -4.31 -8.31 8.24
N GLY A 97 -3.96 -9.21 7.30
CA GLY A 97 -3.71 -10.61 7.60
C GLY A 97 -2.42 -10.85 8.39
N LEU A 98 -1.40 -10.01 8.21
CA LEU A 98 -0.08 -10.20 8.81
C LEU A 98 0.13 -9.49 10.15
N PHE A 99 -0.58 -8.38 10.36
CA PHE A 99 -0.42 -7.51 11.53
C PHE A 99 -1.74 -7.21 12.24
N GLY A 100 -2.86 -7.73 11.75
CA GLY A 100 -4.19 -7.56 12.32
C GLY A 100 -4.89 -6.28 11.87
N GLN A 101 -6.22 -6.31 11.98
CA GLN A 101 -7.08 -5.20 11.54
C GLN A 101 -6.82 -3.90 12.31
N ARG A 102 -6.44 -4.00 13.59
CA ARG A 102 -6.17 -2.83 14.45
C ARG A 102 -5.04 -1.95 13.89
N LEU A 103 -3.98 -2.54 13.33
CA LEU A 103 -2.89 -1.76 12.75
C LEU A 103 -3.37 -0.94 11.54
N LEU A 104 -4.16 -1.57 10.66
CA LEU A 104 -4.69 -0.93 9.46
C LEU A 104 -5.61 0.25 9.81
N MET A 105 -6.40 0.10 10.87
CA MET A 105 -7.31 1.14 11.37
C MET A 105 -6.56 2.26 12.12
N ALA A 106 -5.56 1.94 12.94
CA ALA A 106 -4.87 2.95 13.75
C ALA A 106 -3.77 3.72 12.99
N SER A 107 -3.33 3.23 11.82
CA SER A 107 -2.16 3.76 11.13
C SER A 107 -2.50 4.48 9.84
N LYS A 108 -1.73 5.54 9.55
CA LYS A 108 -1.69 6.17 8.24
C LYS A 108 -0.42 5.68 7.53
N PHE A 109 -0.61 5.11 6.35
CA PHE A 109 0.49 4.60 5.54
C PHE A 109 0.96 5.62 4.52
N CYS A 110 2.28 5.72 4.33
CA CYS A 110 2.87 6.56 3.30
C CYS A 110 2.48 6.01 1.91
N ALA A 111 1.90 6.86 1.06
CA ALA A 111 1.46 6.50 -0.27
C ALA A 111 2.61 6.20 -1.26
N THR A 112 3.86 6.43 -0.84
CA THR A 112 5.08 6.18 -1.63
C THR A 112 5.81 4.93 -1.17
N CYS A 113 6.09 4.80 0.14
CA CYS A 113 6.95 3.73 0.67
C CYS A 113 6.24 2.75 1.61
N GLY A 114 4.95 2.95 1.90
CA GLY A 114 4.19 2.07 2.79
C GLY A 114 4.57 2.16 4.27
N SER A 115 5.41 3.11 4.69
CA SER A 115 5.70 3.32 6.12
C SER A 115 4.42 3.70 6.88
N CYS A 116 4.17 3.08 8.04
CA CYS A 116 3.05 3.39 8.93
C CYS A 116 3.23 4.67 9.76
N THR A 117 4.30 5.43 9.53
CA THR A 117 4.62 6.67 10.26
C THR A 117 4.22 7.94 9.50
N ALA A 118 3.20 7.87 8.63
CA ALA A 118 2.81 9.00 7.80
C ALA A 118 2.14 10.11 8.61
N LYS A 119 2.88 11.20 8.85
CA LYS A 119 2.38 12.38 9.58
C LYS A 119 2.07 13.57 8.67
N LYS A 120 2.48 13.53 7.41
CA LYS A 120 2.28 14.61 6.43
C LYS A 120 1.17 14.22 5.47
N ARG A 121 0.42 15.21 4.97
CA ARG A 121 -0.68 15.00 4.02
C ARG A 121 -0.68 16.05 2.93
N CYS A 122 -1.09 15.66 1.72
CA CYS A 122 -1.41 16.64 0.68
C CYS A 122 -2.54 17.55 1.18
N PRO A 123 -2.42 18.89 1.09
CA PRO A 123 -3.45 19.80 1.58
C PRO A 123 -4.78 19.65 0.82
N LYS A 124 -4.72 19.26 -0.47
CA LYS A 124 -5.89 19.14 -1.36
C LYS A 124 -6.60 17.80 -1.22
N CYS A 125 -5.91 16.70 -1.52
CA CYS A 125 -6.51 15.37 -1.60
C CYS A 125 -6.32 14.53 -0.34
N LYS A 126 -5.59 15.03 0.67
CA LYS A 126 -5.30 14.35 1.95
C LYS A 126 -4.46 13.06 1.88
N LEU A 127 -3.89 12.74 0.72
CA LEU A 127 -2.98 11.61 0.57
C LEU A 127 -1.79 11.72 1.54
N CYS A 128 -1.46 10.61 2.22
CA CYS A 128 -0.52 10.58 3.35
C CYS A 128 0.92 10.28 2.92
N TYR A 129 1.90 10.93 3.56
CA TYR A 129 3.33 10.74 3.35
C TYR A 129 4.09 10.74 4.68
N CYS A 130 5.16 9.95 4.77
CA CYS A 130 6.05 9.98 5.94
C CYS A 130 7.05 11.14 5.90
N SER A 131 7.46 11.59 4.71
CA SER A 131 8.43 12.66 4.52
C SER A 131 8.13 13.51 3.29
N VAL A 132 8.76 14.69 3.23
CA VAL A 132 8.71 15.56 2.05
C VAL A 132 9.37 14.86 0.85
N ASP A 133 10.39 14.03 1.07
CA ASP A 133 11.07 13.32 -0.01
C ASP A 133 10.19 12.26 -0.67
N CYS A 134 9.42 11.52 0.13
CA CYS A 134 8.40 10.60 -0.41
C CYS A 134 7.35 11.33 -1.25
N GLN A 135 6.92 12.52 -0.79
CA GLN A 135 6.01 13.35 -1.56
C GLN A 135 6.65 13.88 -2.85
N LYS A 136 7.89 14.37 -2.80
CA LYS A 136 8.63 14.86 -3.98
C LYS A 136 8.84 13.78 -5.03
N LEU A 137 9.18 12.56 -4.61
CA LEU A 137 9.36 11.41 -5.50
C LEU A 137 8.06 11.06 -6.24
N ASP A 138 6.92 11.11 -5.54
CA ASP A 138 5.60 10.80 -6.07
C ASP A 138 4.94 11.97 -6.84
N TRP A 139 5.35 13.21 -6.55
CA TRP A 139 4.70 14.42 -7.06
C TRP A 139 4.50 14.47 -8.58
N PRO A 140 5.46 14.05 -9.43
CA PRO A 140 5.26 14.03 -10.87
C PRO A 140 4.02 13.23 -11.32
N ILE A 141 3.69 12.17 -10.59
CA ILE A 141 2.54 11.29 -10.83
C ILE A 141 1.32 11.84 -10.09
N HIS A 142 1.45 12.04 -8.77
CA HIS A 142 0.35 12.50 -7.92
C HIS A 142 -0.29 13.80 -8.42
N LYS A 143 0.49 14.79 -8.88
CA LYS A 143 -0.09 16.07 -9.32
C LYS A 143 -1.13 15.92 -10.44
N LEU A 144 -1.02 14.86 -11.26
CA LEU A 144 -1.94 14.57 -12.36
C LEU A 144 -3.26 13.95 -11.85
N CYS A 145 -3.19 13.12 -10.82
CA CYS A 145 -4.34 12.42 -10.24
C CYS A 145 -4.89 13.08 -8.95
N CYS A 146 -4.30 14.17 -8.46
CA CYS A 146 -4.65 14.80 -7.18
C CYS A 146 -6.15 15.13 -7.05
N ASN A 147 -6.75 15.62 -8.14
CA ASN A 147 -8.19 15.95 -8.17
C ASN A 147 -9.05 14.69 -8.05
N SER A 148 -8.74 13.63 -8.80
CA SER A 148 -9.44 12.35 -8.70
C SER A 148 -9.25 11.71 -7.33
N ILE A 149 -8.02 11.76 -6.77
CA ILE A 149 -7.75 11.26 -5.41
C ILE A 149 -8.65 11.99 -4.41
N ARG A 150 -8.82 13.31 -4.54
CA ARG A 150 -9.69 14.07 -3.66
C ARG A 150 -11.14 13.57 -3.68
N GLU A 151 -11.64 13.03 -4.79
CA GLU A 151 -13.04 12.59 -4.89
C GLU A 151 -13.33 11.33 -4.08
N TRP A 152 -12.37 10.40 -3.96
CA TRP A 152 -12.57 9.13 -3.25
C TRP A 152 -11.76 9.02 -1.94
N ASN A 153 -10.77 9.88 -1.73
CA ASN A 153 -10.01 9.97 -0.46
C ASN A 153 -10.68 10.92 0.56
N THR A 154 -11.96 11.24 0.32
CA THR A 154 -12.87 12.08 1.12
C THR A 154 -13.73 11.29 2.10
N ALA A 155 -13.63 9.96 2.13
CA ALA A 155 -14.11 9.24 3.29
C ALA A 155 -13.35 9.81 4.49
N THR A 156 -14.03 10.66 5.27
CA THR A 156 -13.70 10.96 6.65
C THR A 156 -13.37 9.63 7.25
N ASP A 157 -12.09 9.41 7.46
CA ASP A 157 -11.62 8.14 7.88
C ASP A 157 -12.31 7.87 9.22
N VAL A 158 -12.89 6.68 9.44
CA VAL A 158 -13.27 6.29 10.80
C VAL A 158 -12.02 6.44 11.72
N ARG A 159 -10.83 6.32 11.12
CA ARG A 159 -9.50 6.58 11.68
C ARG A 159 -9.21 8.05 12.04
N ASP A 160 -10.00 9.01 11.57
CA ASP A 160 -9.95 10.43 11.96
C ASP A 160 -11.08 10.79 12.95
N THR A 161 -12.04 9.88 13.23
CA THR A 161 -13.21 10.11 14.10
C THR A 161 -13.15 9.41 15.45
N ILE A 162 -12.15 8.56 15.70
CA ILE A 162 -11.94 7.96 17.00
C ILE A 162 -10.57 8.42 17.51
N SER A 163 -10.59 9.44 18.36
CA SER A 163 -9.43 9.82 19.17
C SER A 163 -9.10 8.66 20.12
N LEU A 164 -7.82 8.51 20.48
CA LEU A 164 -7.44 7.62 21.58
C LEU A 164 -8.18 7.99 22.88
N GLU A 165 -8.53 9.27 23.02
CA GLU A 165 -9.32 9.80 24.14
C GLU A 165 -10.76 9.29 24.10
N ASP A 166 -11.39 9.22 22.91
CA ASP A 166 -12.75 8.71 22.74
C ASP A 166 -12.84 7.21 23.04
N VAL A 167 -11.80 6.45 22.68
CA VAL A 167 -11.70 5.02 23.04
C VAL A 167 -11.53 4.85 24.55
N GLN A 168 -10.70 5.68 25.18
CA GLN A 168 -10.44 5.61 26.62
C GLN A 168 -11.68 6.01 27.44
N ALA A 169 -12.45 6.99 26.96
CA ALA A 169 -13.72 7.39 27.54
C ALA A 169 -14.76 6.26 27.46
N ALA A 170 -14.93 5.64 26.30
CA ALA A 170 -15.87 4.53 26.12
C ALA A 170 -15.52 3.29 26.96
N ILE A 171 -14.22 3.02 27.20
CA ILE A 171 -13.78 1.95 28.10
C ILE A 171 -14.13 2.27 29.55
N SER A 172 -13.97 3.53 29.97
CA SER A 172 -14.25 3.97 31.35
C SER A 172 -15.74 3.93 31.69
N GLU A 173 -16.64 4.03 30.71
CA GLU A 173 -18.09 3.91 30.90
C GLU A 173 -18.56 2.45 31.08
N ILE A 174 -17.76 1.46 30.69
CA ILE A 174 -18.10 0.03 30.82
C ILE A 174 -17.69 -0.51 32.21
N ASP A 175 -16.75 0.15 32.88
CA ASP A 175 -16.24 -0.24 34.21
C ASP A 175 -17.08 0.35 35.38
N HIS A 176 -18.28 0.89 35.08
CA HIS A 176 -19.30 1.34 36.03
C HIS A 176 -20.62 0.59 35.85
#